data_AF-R1H241-F1
#
_entry.id   AF-R1H241-F1
#
_cell.length_a   1.000
_cell.length_b   1.000
_cell.length_c   1.000
_cell.angle_alpha   90.00
_cell.angle_beta   90.00
_cell.angle_gamma   90.00
#
_symmetry.space_group_name_H-M   'P 1'
#
loop_
_entity.id
_entity.type
_entity.pdbx_description
1 polymer ?
#
loop_
_entity_poly.entity_id
_entity_poly.type
_entity_poly.pdbx_seq_one_letter_code
_entity_poly.pdbx_strand_id
1 'polypeptide(L)'
;MEQEPTSAGQDSAAVQQREWDRQSIYLRLQEGSPMVFWVWGEEVVPLLARPDLFDHDGGFGWGRESAECMALAIAIVAKLVEVGLVDPGQTDAKSRYLHDEVLVKLPADEHRDLHLSYLRLLLG
;
A
#
# COMPACT_ATOMS: atom_id res chain seq x y z
N MET A 1 25.42 -35.39 -19.32
CA MET A 1 24.27 -34.91 -18.52
C MET A 1 24.63 -33.49 -18.13
N GLU A 2 24.27 -32.53 -18.97
CA GLU A 2 24.47 -31.12 -18.69
C GLU A 2 23.28 -30.65 -17.84
N GLN A 3 23.56 -30.15 -16.65
CA GLN A 3 22.56 -29.57 -15.77
C GLN A 3 22.24 -28.17 -16.28
N GLU A 4 21.02 -27.95 -16.76
CA GLU A 4 20.49 -26.61 -17.07
C GLU A 4 20.27 -25.82 -15.76
N PRO A 5 20.76 -24.57 -15.66
CA PRO A 5 20.51 -23.75 -14.49
C PRO A 5 19.16 -23.02 -14.60
N THR A 6 18.26 -23.35 -13.67
CA THR A 6 17.29 -22.45 -12.98
C THR A 6 16.39 -21.52 -13.83
N SER A 7 15.25 -22.04 -14.29
CA SER A 7 14.12 -21.24 -14.81
C SER A 7 13.17 -20.71 -13.72
N ALA A 8 13.21 -21.26 -12.50
CA ALA A 8 12.24 -20.97 -11.44
C ALA A 8 12.30 -19.54 -10.85
N GLY A 9 13.48 -18.92 -10.88
CA GLY A 9 13.69 -17.57 -10.31
C GLY A 9 13.09 -16.44 -11.16
N GLN A 10 13.09 -16.59 -12.49
CA GLN A 10 12.58 -15.57 -13.40
C GLN A 10 11.04 -15.56 -13.44
N ASP A 11 10.41 -16.73 -13.32
CA ASP A 11 8.94 -16.85 -13.24
C ASP A 11 8.38 -16.23 -11.96
N SER A 12 9.09 -16.38 -10.83
CA SER A 12 8.63 -15.86 -9.54
C SER A 12 8.64 -14.34 -9.48
N ALA A 13 9.69 -13.70 -10.02
CA ALA A 13 9.77 -12.25 -10.13
C ALA A 13 8.73 -11.68 -11.11
N ALA A 14 8.51 -12.35 -12.24
CA ALA A 14 7.50 -11.94 -13.22
C ALA A 14 6.06 -12.07 -12.68
N VAL A 15 5.79 -13.09 -11.86
CA VAL A 15 4.49 -13.25 -11.18
C VAL A 15 4.29 -12.16 -10.14
N GLN A 16 5.27 -11.89 -9.28
CA GLN A 16 5.17 -10.83 -8.29
C GLN A 16 4.98 -9.46 -8.95
N GLN A 17 5.69 -9.18 -10.05
CA GLN A 17 5.53 -7.96 -10.84
C GLN A 17 4.09 -7.78 -11.34
N ARG A 18 3.46 -8.84 -11.84
CA ARG A 18 2.06 -8.80 -12.27
C ARG A 18 1.10 -8.53 -11.11
N GLU A 19 1.38 -9.04 -9.92
CA GLU A 19 0.55 -8.76 -8.74
C GLU A 19 0.58 -7.29 -8.35
N TRP A 20 1.74 -6.64 -8.40
CA TRP A 20 1.84 -5.18 -8.19
C TRP A 20 1.07 -4.38 -9.25
N ASP A 21 1.13 -4.80 -10.51
CA ASP A 21 0.55 -4.04 -11.61
C ASP A 21 -0.99 -4.15 -11.70
N ARG A 22 -1.59 -5.16 -11.05
CA ARG A 22 -3.04 -5.42 -11.07
C ARG A 22 -3.83 -4.75 -9.94
N GLN A 23 -3.14 -4.08 -9.02
CA GLN A 23 -3.74 -3.59 -7.79
C GLN A 23 -3.61 -2.08 -7.68
N SER A 24 -4.53 -1.44 -6.98
CA SER A 24 -4.48 -0.01 -6.69
C SER A 24 -5.13 0.30 -5.34
N ILE A 25 -4.80 1.46 -4.78
CA ILE A 25 -5.43 1.99 -3.57
C ILE A 25 -6.18 3.26 -3.96
N TYR A 26 -7.48 3.29 -3.74
CA TYR A 26 -8.30 4.47 -4.02
C TYR A 26 -8.49 5.28 -2.74
N LEU A 27 -8.07 6.53 -2.80
CA LEU A 27 -8.32 7.56 -1.80
C LEU A 27 -9.54 8.37 -2.26
N ARG A 28 -10.61 8.36 -1.46
CA ARG A 28 -11.88 9.02 -1.77
C ARG A 28 -12.36 9.83 -0.60
N LEU A 29 -13.11 10.87 -0.89
CA LEU A 29 -13.79 11.70 0.11
C LEU A 29 -15.27 11.53 -0.10
N GLN A 30 -15.94 10.96 0.89
CA GLN A 30 -17.39 10.81 0.93
C GLN A 30 -17.93 11.82 1.93
N GLU A 31 -18.63 12.85 1.44
CA GLU A 31 -19.15 13.95 2.26
C GLU A 31 -18.04 14.64 3.11
N GLY A 32 -16.81 14.66 2.58
CA GLY A 32 -15.63 15.20 3.28
C GLY A 32 -14.93 14.20 4.20
N SER A 33 -15.48 13.01 4.41
CA SER A 33 -14.84 11.94 5.18
C SER A 33 -13.88 11.11 4.32
N PRO A 34 -12.61 10.94 4.73
CA PRO A 34 -11.66 10.07 4.05
C PRO A 34 -12.06 8.60 4.08
N MET A 35 -12.14 8.00 2.89
CA MET A 35 -12.44 6.59 2.65
C MET A 35 -11.35 6.00 1.76
N VAL A 36 -10.87 4.82 2.12
CA VAL A 36 -9.75 4.17 1.43
C VAL A 36 -10.16 2.78 1.02
N PHE A 37 -9.87 2.42 -0.23
CA PHE A 37 -10.23 1.12 -0.79
C PHE A 37 -9.02 0.44 -1.42
N TRP A 38 -8.89 -0.85 -1.15
CA TRP A 38 -8.05 -1.75 -1.91
C TRP A 38 -8.80 -2.21 -3.16
N VAL A 39 -8.14 -2.15 -4.31
CA VAL A 39 -8.73 -2.51 -5.60
C VAL A 39 -7.87 -3.58 -6.26
N TRP A 40 -8.48 -4.69 -6.63
CA TRP A 40 -7.84 -5.78 -7.36
C TRP A 40 -8.77 -6.32 -8.45
N GLY A 41 -8.46 -6.00 -9.71
CA GLY A 41 -9.37 -6.32 -10.82
C GLY A 41 -10.73 -5.66 -10.63
N GLU A 42 -11.79 -6.45 -10.49
CA GLU A 42 -13.16 -5.98 -10.25
C GLU A 42 -13.50 -5.91 -8.75
N GLU A 43 -12.64 -6.42 -7.87
CA GLU A 43 -12.88 -6.43 -6.43
C GLU A 43 -12.44 -5.10 -5.80
N VAL A 44 -13.34 -4.51 -5.00
CA VAL A 44 -13.10 -3.27 -4.26
C VAL A 44 -13.48 -3.50 -2.80
N VAL A 45 -12.50 -3.43 -1.91
CA VAL A 45 -12.67 -3.70 -0.48
C VAL A 45 -12.24 -2.49 0.34
N PRO A 46 -13.02 -2.04 1.34
CA PRO A 46 -12.58 -0.97 2.22
C PRO A 46 -11.32 -1.38 2.98
N LEU A 47 -10.34 -0.49 3.00
CA LEU A 47 -9.18 -0.64 3.86
C LEU A 47 -9.57 -0.20 5.28
N LEU A 48 -9.17 -0.98 6.28
CA LEU A 48 -9.51 -0.72 7.68
C LEU A 48 -8.29 -0.23 8.44
N ALA A 49 -8.52 0.65 9.41
CA ALA A 49 -7.48 1.05 10.35
C ALA A 49 -6.97 -0.16 11.15
N ARG A 50 -5.71 -0.11 11.56
CA ARG A 50 -5.02 -1.18 12.27
C ARG A 50 -4.63 -0.73 13.68
N PRO A 51 -5.58 -0.64 14.62
CA PRO A 51 -5.30 -0.22 16.00
C PRO A 51 -4.37 -1.20 16.73
N ASP A 52 -4.27 -2.43 16.24
CA ASP A 52 -3.29 -3.43 16.68
C ASP A 52 -1.85 -3.09 16.30
N LEU A 53 -1.64 -2.27 15.26
CA LEU A 53 -0.33 -1.84 14.77
C LEU A 53 -0.02 -0.38 15.10
N PHE A 54 -1.05 0.46 15.25
CA PHE A 54 -0.91 1.87 15.58
C PHE A 54 -2.12 2.34 16.38
N ASP A 55 -1.88 2.71 17.64
CA ASP A 55 -2.90 3.15 18.59
C ASP A 55 -3.48 4.51 18.18
N HIS A 56 -4.45 4.48 17.28
CA HIS A 56 -5.16 5.63 16.73
C HIS A 56 -6.63 5.28 16.50
N ASP A 57 -7.49 5.95 17.25
CA ASP A 57 -8.96 5.77 17.21
C ASP A 57 -9.65 6.61 16.11
N GLY A 58 -8.88 7.38 15.33
CA GLY A 58 -9.39 8.24 14.27
C GLY A 58 -9.48 7.56 12.90
N GLY A 59 -9.98 8.30 11.92
CA GLY A 59 -10.01 7.88 10.52
C GLY A 59 -8.66 8.01 9.81
N PHE A 60 -8.70 7.84 8.50
CA PHE A 60 -7.56 8.10 7.62
C PHE A 60 -7.47 9.55 7.18
N GLY A 61 -6.30 9.94 6.68
CA GLY A 61 -6.03 11.24 6.08
C GLY A 61 -4.83 11.17 5.14
N TRP A 62 -4.64 12.19 4.32
CA TRP A 62 -3.45 12.35 3.46
C TRP A 62 -3.21 13.82 3.15
N GLY A 63 -2.02 14.12 2.64
CA GLY A 63 -1.60 15.46 2.25
C GLY A 63 -1.23 16.39 3.41
N ARG A 64 -1.13 15.84 4.62
CA ARG A 64 -0.70 16.55 5.84
C ARG A 64 0.06 15.58 6.74
N GLU A 65 1.06 16.08 7.45
CA GLU A 65 1.77 15.33 8.49
C GLU A 65 0.85 15.20 9.71
N SER A 66 0.21 14.05 9.86
CA SER A 66 -0.78 13.80 10.91
C SER A 66 -0.88 12.32 11.29
N ALA A 67 -1.48 12.04 12.45
CA ALA A 67 -1.70 10.67 12.91
C ALA A 67 -2.62 9.88 11.95
N GLU A 68 -3.61 10.52 11.35
CA GLU A 68 -4.50 9.92 10.35
C GLU A 68 -3.74 9.53 9.08
N CYS A 69 -2.74 10.33 8.68
CA CYS A 69 -1.87 10.02 7.55
C CYS A 69 -0.93 8.85 7.86
N MET A 70 -0.40 8.79 9.08
CA MET A 70 0.41 7.65 9.52
C MET A 70 -0.43 6.37 9.60
N ALA A 71 -1.64 6.44 10.17
CA ALA A 71 -2.56 5.31 10.25
C ALA A 71 -2.90 4.75 8.86
N LEU A 72 -3.06 5.63 7.85
CA LEU A 72 -3.22 5.23 6.46
C LEU A 72 -1.99 4.48 5.92
N ALA A 73 -0.79 5.03 6.15
CA ALA A 73 0.45 4.40 5.69
C ALA A 73 0.61 2.99 6.25
N ILE A 74 0.34 2.83 7.54
CA ILE A 74 0.42 1.55 8.25
C ILE A 74 -0.62 0.57 7.72
N ALA A 75 -1.87 1.00 7.52
CA ALA A 75 -2.91 0.14 6.96
C ALA A 75 -2.56 -0.35 5.55
N ILE A 76 -2.00 0.53 4.70
CA ILE A 76 -1.56 0.16 3.35
C ILE A 76 -0.44 -0.88 3.42
N VAL A 77 0.62 -0.62 4.21
CA VAL A 77 1.76 -1.54 4.29
C VAL A 77 1.38 -2.87 4.95
N ALA A 78 0.53 -2.84 5.97
CA ALA A 78 -0.02 -4.06 6.56
C ALA A 78 -0.77 -4.90 5.51
N LYS A 79 -1.57 -4.25 4.66
CA LYS A 79 -2.25 -4.95 3.55
C LYS A 79 -1.24 -5.54 2.55
N LEU A 80 -0.16 -4.82 2.24
CA LEU A 80 0.91 -5.32 1.37
C LEU A 80 1.64 -6.52 1.95
N VAL A 81 1.83 -6.56 3.27
CA VAL A 81 2.37 -7.73 3.97
C VAL A 81 1.40 -8.90 3.89
N GLU A 82 0.09 -8.67 4.12
CA GLU A 82 -0.94 -9.71 4.02
C GLU A 82 -0.98 -10.37 2.64
N VAL A 83 -0.81 -9.60 1.56
CA VAL A 83 -0.80 -10.12 0.18
C VAL A 83 0.58 -10.58 -0.29
N GLY A 84 1.60 -10.57 0.58
CA GLY A 84 2.94 -11.06 0.29
C GLY A 84 3.78 -10.18 -0.65
N LEU A 85 3.40 -8.90 -0.79
CA LEU A 85 4.15 -7.92 -1.59
C LEU A 85 5.24 -7.21 -0.79
N VAL A 86 5.11 -7.18 0.54
CA VAL A 86 6.11 -6.61 1.45
C VAL A 86 6.50 -7.64 2.52
N ASP A 87 7.79 -7.70 2.84
CA ASP A 87 8.30 -8.52 3.94
C ASP A 87 7.79 -7.99 5.31
N PRO A 88 7.26 -8.85 6.21
CA PRO A 88 6.76 -8.42 7.51
C PRO A 88 7.79 -7.66 8.37
N GLY A 89 9.07 -8.00 8.26
CA GLY A 89 10.17 -7.32 8.98
C GLY A 89 10.47 -5.92 8.46
N GLN A 90 9.87 -5.50 7.35
CA GLN A 90 10.00 -4.16 6.77
C GLN A 90 8.79 -3.26 7.01
N THR A 91 7.77 -3.73 7.76
CA THR A 91 6.50 -3.02 7.99
C THR A 91 6.72 -1.60 8.49
N ASP A 92 7.51 -1.42 9.55
CA ASP A 92 7.72 -0.10 10.17
C ASP A 92 8.46 0.86 9.23
N ALA A 93 9.57 0.39 8.65
CA ALA A 93 10.40 1.20 7.76
C ALA A 93 9.63 1.65 6.51
N LYS A 94 8.85 0.75 5.90
CA LYS A 94 8.05 1.06 4.72
C LYS A 94 6.84 1.92 5.04
N SER A 95 6.20 1.73 6.20
CA SER A 95 5.09 2.59 6.63
C SER A 95 5.57 4.02 6.81
N ARG A 96 6.71 4.20 7.48
CA ARG A 96 7.30 5.53 7.66
C ARG A 96 7.72 6.17 6.35
N TYR A 97 8.38 5.43 5.47
CA TYR A 97 8.74 5.93 4.14
C TYR A 97 7.51 6.34 3.33
N LEU A 98 6.48 5.48 3.28
CA LEU A 98 5.24 5.77 2.55
C LEU A 98 4.54 7.03 3.10
N HIS A 99 4.53 7.20 4.43
CA HIS A 99 4.04 8.41 5.06
C HIS A 99 4.85 9.64 4.64
N ASP A 100 6.15 9.66 4.95
CA ASP A 100 7.03 10.83 4.84
C ASP A 100 7.23 11.26 3.38
N GLU A 101 7.37 10.29 2.47
CA GLU A 101 7.77 10.56 1.09
C GLU A 101 6.61 10.64 0.10
N VAL A 102 5.47 10.04 0.41
CA VAL A 102 4.34 9.93 -0.53
C VAL A 102 3.10 10.61 0.03
N LEU A 103 2.53 10.07 1.10
CA LEU A 103 1.17 10.41 1.53
C LEU A 103 1.07 11.84 2.06
N VAL A 104 2.06 12.31 2.82
CA VAL A 104 2.09 13.70 3.33
C VAL A 104 2.18 14.73 2.20
N LYS A 105 2.72 14.34 1.04
CA LYS A 105 2.94 15.24 -0.11
C LYS A 105 1.80 15.23 -1.13
N LEU A 106 0.80 14.38 -0.94
CA LEU A 106 -0.38 14.39 -1.81
C LEU A 106 -1.18 15.68 -1.59
N PRO A 107 -1.93 16.17 -2.60
CA PRO A 107 -2.92 17.21 -2.35
C PRO A 107 -3.96 16.70 -1.34
N ALA A 108 -4.06 17.40 -0.22
CA ALA A 108 -5.11 17.15 0.77
C ALA A 108 -6.48 17.37 0.12
N ASP A 109 -7.50 16.68 0.64
CA ASP A 109 -8.89 16.90 0.25
C ASP A 109 -9.22 16.63 -1.25
N GLU A 110 -8.38 15.84 -1.93
CA GLU A 110 -8.62 15.35 -3.29
C GLU A 110 -8.73 13.83 -3.38
N HIS A 111 -9.56 13.36 -4.33
CA HIS A 111 -9.58 11.94 -4.71
C HIS A 111 -8.30 11.60 -5.48
N ARG A 112 -7.73 10.42 -5.19
CA ARG A 112 -6.49 9.92 -5.80
C ARG A 112 -6.52 8.41 -5.96
N ASP A 113 -5.86 7.94 -7.00
CA ASP A 113 -5.62 6.52 -7.23
C ASP A 113 -4.12 6.27 -7.14
N LEU A 114 -3.73 5.47 -6.15
CA LEU A 114 -2.34 5.05 -5.96
C LEU A 114 -2.17 3.67 -6.61
N HIS A 115 -1.60 3.67 -7.81
CA HIS A 115 -1.29 2.41 -8.48
C HIS A 115 -0.10 1.72 -7.80
N LEU A 116 -0.25 0.42 -7.53
CA LEU A 116 0.77 -0.34 -6.82
C LEU A 116 2.03 -0.54 -7.65
N SER A 117 1.94 -0.52 -8.98
CA SER A 117 3.10 -0.43 -9.87
C SER A 117 4.03 0.76 -9.58
N TYR A 118 3.47 1.91 -9.16
CA TYR A 118 4.23 3.08 -8.73
C TYR A 118 4.82 2.88 -7.33
N LEU A 119 4.01 2.37 -6.38
CA LEU A 119 4.49 2.10 -5.02
C LEU A 119 5.60 1.05 -4.98
N ARG A 120 5.62 0.11 -5.93
CA ARG A 120 6.72 -0.85 -6.08
C ARG A 120 8.06 -0.17 -6.27
N LEU A 121 8.13 0.93 -7.03
CA LEU A 121 9.39 1.66 -7.25
C LEU A 121 9.93 2.32 -5.97
N LEU A 122 9.06 2.50 -4.99
CA LEU A 122 9.34 3.19 -3.73
C LEU A 122 9.56 2.21 -2.57
N LEU A 123 8.89 1.06 -2.62
CA LEU A 123 8.83 0.08 -1.53
C LEU A 123 9.46 -1.25 -1.91
N GLY A 124 9.93 -1.45 -3.15
CA GLY A 124 10.46 -2.72 -3.68
C GLY A 124 11.93 -2.64 -4.01
#